data_AF-W1Y0V0-F1
#
_entry.id   AF-W1Y0V0-F1
#
_cell.length_a   1.000
_cell.length_b   1.000
_cell.length_c   1.000
_cell.angle_alpha   90.00
_cell.angle_beta   90.00
_cell.angle_gamma   90.00
#
_symmetry.space_group_name_H-M   'P 1'
#
loop_
_entity.id
_entity.type
_entity.pdbx_description
1 polymer ?
#
loop_
_entity_poly.entity_id
_entity_poly.type
_entity_poly.pdbx_seq_one_letter_code
_entity_poly.pdbx_strand_id
1 'polypeptide(L)'
;QGVGVAVVVDGSPLLGTIDAVGLAELVEESVAQAGAVCTVLPPAAVTGELTGPEAAQALARARQVSRWLLLVEAGSLRVAVPPGAR
;
A
#
# COMPACT_ATOMS: atom_id res chain seq x y z
N GLN A 1 -6.49 12.93 13.14
CA GLN A 1 -5.74 11.66 13.19
C GLN A 1 -5.39 11.28 11.76
N GLY A 2 -4.14 10.88 11.48
CA GLY A 2 -3.70 10.53 10.13
C GLY A 2 -3.99 9.07 9.78
N VAL A 3 -4.10 8.76 8.49
CA VAL A 3 -4.17 7.38 8.00
C VAL A 3 -2.73 6.91 7.75
N GLY A 4 -2.31 5.86 8.46
CA GLY A 4 -0.98 5.26 8.31
C GLY A 4 -1.03 3.90 7.61
N VAL A 5 0.06 3.55 6.94
CA VAL A 5 0.30 2.22 6.38
C VAL A 5 1.73 1.81 6.66
N ALA A 6 1.92 0.57 7.10
CA ALA A 6 3.21 -0.07 7.13
C ALA A 6 3.40 -0.83 5.81
N VAL A 7 4.54 -0.65 5.17
CA VAL A 7 4.89 -1.34 3.93
C VAL A 7 5.83 -2.49 4.27
N VAL A 8 5.46 -3.70 3.85
CA VAL A 8 6.23 -4.92 4.10
C VAL A 8 7.15 -5.18 2.92
N VAL A 9 8.44 -5.30 3.22
CA VAL A 9 9.50 -5.58 2.24
C VAL A 9 10.27 -6.82 2.66
N ASP A 10 10.77 -7.55 1.67
CA ASP A 10 11.81 -8.57 1.86
C ASP A 10 13.04 -8.16 1.06
N GLY A 11 13.98 -7.49 1.73
CA GLY A 11 15.06 -6.78 1.04
C GLY A 11 14.52 -5.62 0.21
N SER A 12 14.70 -5.68 -1.11
CA SER A 12 14.18 -4.67 -2.06
C SER A 12 12.76 -4.94 -2.57
N PRO A 13 12.33 -6.20 -2.78
CA PRO A 13 10.94 -6.52 -3.12
C PRO A 13 9.89 -5.96 -2.15
N LEU A 14 8.86 -5.32 -2.69
CA LEU A 14 7.63 -4.98 -1.99
C LEU A 14 6.72 -6.21 -1.94
N LEU A 15 6.35 -6.64 -0.74
CA LEU A 15 5.45 -7.78 -0.54
C LEU A 15 4.01 -7.32 -0.38
N GLY A 16 3.78 -6.28 0.41
CA GLY A 16 2.42 -5.91 0.80
C GLY A 16 2.33 -4.72 1.74
N THR A 17 1.14 -4.53 2.27
CA THR A 17 0.82 -3.44 3.20
C THR A 17 0.05 -3.96 4.40
N ILE A 18 0.28 -3.32 5.54
CA ILE A 18 -0.50 -3.50 6.78
C ILE A 18 -1.05 -2.13 7.16
N ASP A 19 -2.36 -2.03 7.30
CA ASP A 19 -3.05 -0.82 7.77
C ASP A 19 -4.03 -1.15 8.90
N ALA A 20 -4.65 -0.11 9.46
CA ALA A 20 -5.60 -0.28 10.56
C ALA A 20 -6.80 -1.16 10.20
N VAL A 21 -7.18 -1.26 8.92
CA VAL A 21 -8.29 -2.12 8.51
C VAL A 21 -7.85 -3.58 8.48
N GLY A 22 -6.69 -3.88 7.90
CA GLY A 22 -6.14 -5.25 7.94
C GLY A 22 -5.90 -5.75 9.37
N LEU A 23 -5.48 -4.86 10.27
CA LEU A 23 -5.31 -5.19 11.69
C LEU A 23 -6.64 -5.42 12.42
N ALA A 24 -7.71 -4.70 12.08
CA ALA A 24 -9.01 -4.85 12.73
C ALA A 24 -9.66 -6.21 12.45
N GLU A 25 -9.27 -6.90 11.38
CA GLU A 25 -9.74 -8.26 11.06
C GLU A 25 -9.12 -9.33 11.97
N LEU A 26 -8.00 -9.02 12.66
CA LEU A 26 -7.47 -9.87 13.72
C LEU A 26 -8.27 -9.67 15.00
N VAL A 27 -9.42 -10.32 15.09
CA VAL A 27 -10.20 -10.30 16.33
C VAL A 27 -9.43 -11.11 17.40
N GLU A 28 -9.22 -10.52 18.57
CA GLU A 28 -8.71 -11.16 19.81
C GLU A 28 -7.20 -11.42 19.97
N GLU A 29 -6.34 -11.16 18.97
CA GLU A 29 -4.88 -11.34 19.13
C GLU A 29 -4.17 -10.02 19.49
N SER A 30 -3.49 -10.00 20.65
CA SER A 30 -2.66 -8.85 21.06
C SER A 30 -1.30 -8.79 20.35
N VAL A 31 -0.88 -9.91 19.76
CA VAL A 31 0.36 -10.06 19.00
C VAL A 31 0.09 -10.98 17.82
N ALA A 32 0.40 -10.52 16.61
CA ALA A 32 0.29 -11.30 15.40
C ALA A 32 1.56 -11.23 14.56
N GLN A 33 1.83 -12.28 13.79
CA GLN A 33 2.89 -12.27 12.81
C GLN A 33 2.51 -11.35 11.65
N ALA A 34 3.46 -10.56 11.14
CA ALA A 34 3.21 -9.65 10.01
C ALA A 34 2.59 -10.36 8.80
N GLY A 35 2.99 -11.60 8.52
CA GLY A 35 2.43 -12.41 7.43
C GLY A 35 0.94 -12.76 7.59
N ALA A 36 0.39 -12.73 8.81
CA ALA A 36 -1.03 -13.00 9.06
C ALA A 36 -1.94 -11.82 8.65
N VAL A 37 -1.37 -10.60 8.61
CA VAL A 37 -2.11 -9.35 8.30
C VAL A 37 -1.63 -8.65 7.05
N CYS A 38 -0.49 -9.07 6.51
CA CYS A 38 0.06 -8.49 5.30
C CYS A 38 -0.90 -8.75 4.14
N THR A 39 -1.50 -7.68 3.63
CA THR A 39 -2.26 -7.74 2.39
C THR A 39 -1.27 -7.62 1.24
N VAL A 40 -1.21 -8.65 0.39
CA VAL A 40 -0.36 -8.64 -0.82
C VAL A 40 -0.74 -7.45 -1.69
N LEU A 41 0.27 -6.70 -2.12
CA LEU A 41 0.06 -5.52 -2.94
C LEU A 41 0.03 -5.91 -4.43
N PRO A 42 -1.08 -5.69 -5.16
CA PRO A 42 -1.13 -5.97 -6.59
C PRO A 42 -0.14 -5.06 -7.35
N PRO A 43 0.48 -5.53 -8.45
CA PRO A 43 1.38 -4.69 -9.25
C PRO A 43 0.74 -3.37 -9.74
N ALA A 44 -0.56 -3.39 -10.02
CA ALA A 44 -1.31 -2.19 -10.43
C ALA A 44 -1.46 -1.13 -9.33
N ALA A 45 -1.16 -1.47 -8.08
CA ALA A 45 -1.14 -0.57 -6.93
C ALA A 45 0.26 0.00 -6.64
N VAL A 46 1.23 -0.22 -7.54
CA VAL A 46 2.58 0.34 -7.49
C VAL A 46 2.81 1.18 -8.75
N THR A 47 3.41 2.35 -8.60
CA THR A 47 3.74 3.23 -9.72
C THR A 47 5.10 3.88 -9.54
N GLY A 48 5.78 4.22 -10.63
CA GLY A 48 6.89 5.17 -10.65
C GLY A 48 6.47 6.58 -11.04
N GLU A 49 5.21 6.76 -11.45
CA GLU A 49 4.68 8.01 -11.98
C GLU A 49 4.22 8.92 -10.84
N LEU A 50 4.89 10.07 -10.69
CA LEU A 50 4.59 11.04 -9.63
C LEU A 50 3.56 12.09 -10.05
N THR A 51 3.54 12.47 -11.33
CA THR A 51 2.72 13.59 -11.83
C THR A 51 2.11 13.31 -13.20
N GLY A 52 1.10 14.10 -13.57
CA GLY A 52 0.54 14.11 -14.92
C GLY A 52 -0.55 13.05 -15.16
N PRO A 53 -0.99 12.89 -16.42
CA PRO A 53 -2.03 11.95 -16.81
C PRO A 53 -1.73 10.50 -16.42
N GLU A 54 -0.47 10.11 -16.43
CA GLU A 54 0.01 8.76 -16.10
C GLU A 54 -0.17 8.46 -14.61
N ALA A 55 0.16 9.42 -13.73
CA ALA A 55 -0.08 9.32 -12.30
C ALA A 55 -1.58 9.23 -11.98
N ALA A 56 -2.42 10.02 -12.66
CA ALA A 56 -3.87 9.96 -12.50
C ALA A 56 -4.43 8.58 -12.94
N GLN A 57 -3.95 8.03 -14.05
CA GLN A 57 -4.33 6.70 -14.51
C GLN A 57 -3.84 5.60 -13.56
N ALA A 58 -2.62 5.72 -13.02
CA ALA A 58 -2.11 4.79 -12.02
C ALA A 58 -2.98 4.80 -10.76
N LEU A 59 -3.37 5.99 -10.28
CA LEU A 59 -4.31 6.12 -9.17
C LEU A 59 -5.66 5.46 -9.48
N ALA A 60 -6.23 5.71 -10.66
CA ALA A 60 -7.50 5.11 -11.07
C ALA A 60 -7.44 3.57 -11.10
N ARG A 61 -6.37 2.99 -11.66
CA ARG A 61 -6.16 1.52 -11.68
C ARG A 61 -5.98 0.95 -10.28
N ALA A 62 -5.14 1.58 -9.46
CA ALA A 62 -4.88 1.14 -8.11
C ALA A 62 -6.18 1.06 -7.28
N ARG A 63 -7.09 2.03 -7.45
CA ARG A 63 -8.39 2.06 -6.75
C ARG A 63 -9.31 0.89 -7.07
N GLN A 64 -9.12 0.19 -8.19
CA GLN A 64 -9.92 -0.97 -8.54
C GLN A 64 -9.50 -2.23 -7.79
N VAL A 65 -8.26 -2.27 -7.28
CA VAL A 65 -7.64 -3.49 -6.74
C VAL A 65 -7.01 -3.31 -5.36
N SER A 66 -6.86 -2.07 -4.89
CA SER A 66 -6.17 -1.74 -3.65
C SER A 66 -6.69 -0.45 -3.02
N ARG A 67 -6.58 -0.41 -1.69
CA ARG A 67 -6.84 0.78 -0.87
C ARG A 67 -5.72 1.82 -1.00
N TRP A 68 -4.52 1.38 -1.31
CA TRP A 68 -3.31 2.21 -1.37
C TRP A 68 -2.71 2.21 -2.77
N LEU A 69 -2.15 3.34 -3.17
CA LEU A 69 -1.20 3.43 -4.28
C LEU A 69 0.18 3.75 -3.69
N LEU A 70 1.18 2.94 -4.00
CA LEU A 70 2.56 3.19 -3.59
C LEU A 70 3.37 3.76 -4.75
N LEU A 71 4.02 4.89 -4.51
CA LEU A 71 5.01 5.45 -5.42
C LEU A 71 6.40 4.91 -5.05
N VAL A 72 7.05 4.29 -6.02
CA VAL A 72 8.39 3.72 -5.89
C VAL A 72 9.30 4.35 -6.92
N GLU A 73 10.41 4.91 -6.47
CA GLU A 73 11.43 5.52 -7.31
C GLU A 73 12.77 4.84 -7.01
N ALA A 74 13.46 4.38 -8.05
CA ALA A 74 14.74 3.66 -7.91
C ALA A 74 14.69 2.50 -6.88
N GLY A 75 13.58 1.75 -6.85
CA GLY A 75 13.39 0.62 -5.93
C GLY A 75 13.11 1.02 -4.48
N SER A 76 12.95 2.32 -4.19
CA SER A 76 12.65 2.82 -2.85
C SER A 76 11.26 3.41 -2.78
N LEU A 77 10.51 3.09 -1.72
CA LEU A 77 9.23 3.72 -1.44
C LEU A 77 9.43 5.22 -1.19
N ARG A 78 8.67 6.05 -1.92
CA ARG A 78 8.69 7.52 -1.77
C ARG A 78 7.45 8.02 -1.06
N VAL A 79 6.29 7.53 -1.48
CA VAL A 79 4.98 7.99 -0.99
C VAL A 79 4.00 6.82 -0.97
N ALA A 80 3.17 6.77 0.06
CA ALA A 80 1.96 5.95 0.09
C ALA A 80 0.74 6.87 0.02
N VAL A 81 -0.08 6.70 -1.02
CA VAL A 81 -1.28 7.50 -1.25
C VAL A 81 -2.47 6.83 -0.57
N PRO A 82 -3.10 7.46 0.43
CA PRO A 82 -4.17 6.86 1.21
C PRO A 82 -5.48 6.76 0.42
N PRO A 83 -6.42 5.90 0.86
CA PRO A 83 -7.82 5.94 0.44
C PRO A 83 -8.39 7.36 0.45
N GLY A 84 -9.12 7.74 -0.61
CA GLY A 84 -9.81 9.02 -0.68
C GLY A 84 -8.95 10.25 -0.99
N ALA A 85 -7.63 10.09 -1.17
CA ALA A 85 -6.79 11.14 -1.76
C ALA A 85 -7.32 11.51 -3.16
N ARG A 86 -7.35 12.82 -3.45
CA ARG A 86 -7.83 13.42 -4.70
C ARG A 86 -6.72 14.21 -5.37
#